data_AF-A0A4Y9IXJ3-F1
#
_entry.id   AF-A0A4Y9IXJ3-F1
#
_cell.length_a   1.000
_cell.length_b   1.000
_cell.length_c   1.000
_cell.angle_alpha   90.00
_cell.angle_beta   90.00
_cell.angle_gamma   90.00
#
_symmetry.space_group_name_H-M   'P 1'
#
loop_
_entity.id
_entity.type
_entity.pdbx_description
1 polymer ?
#
loop_
_entity_poly.entity_id
_entity_poly.type
_entity_poly.pdbx_seq_one_letter_code
_entity_poly.pdbx_strand_id
1 'polypeptide(L)'
;MTETILAIISFAIIVIYLIAYVISRGLPTSISVTYYHTESKFLFPAVIALCAALAWVPLLRVTPENIQYLAFLICGSIVFVAASPAFKDELVGKVHTGAVVILGLSALTWIIIASGIPYATILGVIIGVVLRRKFVFWLEAGILVDIYVNLFVLLHICSSSGA
;
A
#
# COMPACT_ATOMS: atom_id res chain seq x y z
N MET A 1 -12.30 10.14 -15.01
CA MET A 1 -11.00 10.68 -15.52
C MET A 1 -10.18 11.25 -14.37
N THR A 2 -10.79 12.05 -13.50
CA THR A 2 -10.14 12.60 -12.29
C THR A 2 -9.61 11.51 -11.36
N GLU A 3 -10.33 10.41 -11.18
CA GLU A 3 -9.96 9.30 -10.29
C GLU A 3 -8.72 8.54 -10.79
N THR A 4 -8.65 8.30 -12.10
CA THR A 4 -7.47 7.71 -12.74
C THR A 4 -6.24 8.58 -12.54
N ILE A 5 -6.39 9.90 -12.66
CA ILE A 5 -5.30 10.85 -12.42
C ILE A 5 -4.84 10.79 -10.95
N LEU A 6 -5.77 10.77 -10.00
CA LEU A 6 -5.43 10.66 -8.57
C LEU A 6 -4.69 9.34 -8.26
N ALA A 7 -5.14 8.23 -8.82
CA ALA A 7 -4.48 6.93 -8.66
C ALA A 7 -3.06 6.93 -9.27
N ILE A 8 -2.88 7.55 -10.45
CA ILE A 8 -1.57 7.70 -11.10
C ILE A 8 -0.63 8.55 -10.23
N ILE A 9 -1.10 9.69 -9.73
CA ILE A 9 -0.28 10.58 -8.87
C ILE A 9 0.12 9.84 -7.59
N SER A 10 -0.83 9.15 -6.94
CA SER A 10 -0.56 8.36 -5.74
C SER A 10 0.51 7.28 -5.97
N PHE A 11 0.36 6.53 -7.07
CA PHE A 11 1.32 5.50 -7.48
C PHE A 11 2.69 6.10 -7.78
N ALA A 12 2.75 7.21 -8.52
CA ALA A 12 3.99 7.87 -8.86
C ALA A 12 4.74 8.35 -7.60
N ILE A 13 4.03 8.95 -6.63
CA ILE A 13 4.63 9.40 -5.37
C ILE A 13 5.27 8.23 -4.61
N ILE A 14 4.53 7.13 -4.41
CA ILE A 14 5.04 6.01 -3.61
C ILE A 14 6.19 5.27 -4.32
N VAL A 15 6.13 5.14 -5.65
CA VAL A 15 7.20 4.52 -6.44
C VAL A 15 8.46 5.37 -6.44
N ILE A 16 8.35 6.68 -6.70
CA ILE A 16 9.49 7.60 -6.67
C ILE A 16 10.11 7.60 -5.27
N TYR A 17 9.29 7.63 -4.21
CA TYR A 17 9.75 7.57 -2.83
C TYR A 17 10.56 6.30 -2.55
N LEU A 18 10.02 5.12 -2.90
CA LEU A 18 10.69 3.84 -2.68
C LEU A 18 11.98 3.71 -3.50
N ILE A 19 11.96 4.09 -4.78
CA ILE A 19 13.15 4.07 -5.64
C ILE A 19 14.23 5.00 -5.10
N ALA A 20 13.88 6.24 -4.76
CA ALA A 20 14.83 7.20 -4.20
C ALA A 20 15.45 6.70 -2.88
N TYR A 21 14.65 6.06 -2.03
CA TYR A 21 15.15 5.44 -0.80
C TYR A 21 16.11 4.27 -1.11
N VAL A 22 15.74 3.38 -2.02
CA VAL A 22 16.56 2.20 -2.37
C VAL A 22 17.89 2.62 -3.00
N ILE A 23 17.90 3.64 -3.86
CA ILE A 23 19.14 4.17 -4.47
C ILE A 23 20.05 4.80 -3.41
N SER A 24 19.49 5.52 -2.43
CA SER A 24 20.28 6.27 -1.44
C SER A 24 20.75 5.44 -0.25
N ARG A 25 19.97 4.44 0.19
CA ARG A 25 20.22 3.69 1.43
C ARG A 25 20.20 2.16 1.25
N GLY A 26 19.89 1.67 0.06
CA GLY A 26 19.72 0.23 -0.21
C GLY A 26 18.32 -0.30 0.17
N LEU A 27 18.11 -1.61 -0.02
CA LEU A 27 16.82 -2.26 0.22
C LEU A 27 16.48 -2.33 1.73
N PRO A 28 15.39 -1.71 2.19
CA PRO A 28 14.98 -1.79 3.60
C PRO A 28 14.39 -3.17 3.92
N THR A 29 14.30 -3.51 5.22
CA THR A 29 13.66 -4.77 5.66
C THR A 29 12.13 -4.75 5.56
N SER A 30 11.52 -3.56 5.61
CA SER A 30 10.10 -3.25 5.41
C SER A 30 9.98 -1.80 4.92
N ILE A 31 8.92 -1.46 4.21
CA ILE A 31 8.59 -0.09 3.79
C ILE A 31 8.50 0.83 5.01
N SER A 32 7.95 0.39 6.15
CA SER A 32 7.85 1.22 7.36
C SER A 32 9.20 1.57 7.98
N VAL A 33 10.25 0.77 7.71
CA VAL A 33 11.60 0.99 8.25
C VAL A 33 12.26 2.25 7.68
N THR A 34 11.79 2.74 6.54
CA THR A 34 12.33 3.96 5.91
C THR A 34 12.21 5.19 6.82
N TYR A 35 11.24 5.21 7.75
CA TYR A 35 11.08 6.23 8.80
C TYR A 35 12.35 6.43 9.63
N TYR A 36 13.07 5.35 9.97
CA TYR A 36 14.24 5.42 10.86
C TYR A 36 15.53 5.87 10.18
N HIS A 37 15.57 5.86 8.85
CA HIS A 37 16.79 6.11 8.07
C HIS A 37 16.70 7.37 7.21
N THR A 38 15.55 8.04 7.25
CA THR A 38 15.35 9.32 6.61
C THR A 38 15.65 10.44 7.61
N GLU A 39 16.37 11.48 7.16
CA GLU A 39 16.72 12.65 7.98
C GLU A 39 15.46 13.38 8.49
N SER A 40 14.45 13.53 7.62
CA SER A 40 13.14 14.04 7.99
C SER A 40 12.22 12.91 8.45
N LYS A 41 11.96 12.86 9.76
CA LYS A 41 11.04 11.91 10.40
C LYS A 41 9.58 12.06 9.92
N PHE A 42 9.23 13.19 9.32
CA PHE A 42 7.89 13.43 8.76
C PHE A 42 7.73 12.92 7.33
N LEU A 43 8.82 12.59 6.62
CA LEU A 43 8.75 12.24 5.20
C LEU A 43 7.93 10.97 4.98
N PHE A 44 8.25 9.88 5.71
CA PHE A 44 7.52 8.62 5.62
C PHE A 44 6.02 8.80 5.92
N PRO A 45 5.60 9.30 7.09
CA PRO A 45 4.18 9.39 7.41
C PRO A 45 3.43 10.35 6.47
N ALA A 46 4.05 11.46 6.05
CA ALA A 46 3.43 12.38 5.10
C ALA A 46 3.22 11.74 3.72
N VAL A 47 4.22 11.03 3.20
CA VAL A 47 4.11 10.33 1.90
C VAL A 47 3.03 9.26 1.97
N ILE A 48 3.03 8.43 3.01
CA ILE A 48 2.06 7.34 3.17
C ILE A 48 0.63 7.89 3.34
N ALA A 49 0.44 8.91 4.18
CA ALA A 49 -0.86 9.54 4.37
C ALA A 49 -1.37 10.23 3.09
N LEU A 50 -0.47 10.91 2.35
CA LEU A 50 -0.80 11.54 1.08
C LEU A 50 -1.23 10.50 0.04
N CYS A 51 -0.50 9.40 -0.07
CA CYS A 51 -0.86 8.30 -0.98
C CYS A 51 -2.21 7.70 -0.60
N ALA A 52 -2.47 7.51 0.70
CA ALA A 52 -3.77 7.02 1.19
C ALA A 52 -4.91 7.97 0.81
N ALA A 53 -4.74 9.27 1.03
CA ALA A 53 -5.74 10.28 0.71
C ALA A 53 -6.03 10.35 -0.79
N LEU A 54 -4.99 10.30 -1.63
CA LEU A 54 -5.12 10.30 -3.09
C LEU A 54 -5.77 9.01 -3.62
N ALA A 55 -5.43 7.86 -3.03
CA ALA A 55 -5.99 6.56 -3.43
C ALA A 55 -7.39 6.30 -2.87
N TRP A 56 -7.86 7.08 -1.89
CA TRP A 56 -9.13 6.84 -1.20
C TRP A 56 -10.34 6.89 -2.14
N VAL A 57 -10.52 8.01 -2.84
CA VAL A 57 -11.67 8.20 -3.75
C VAL A 57 -11.63 7.20 -4.92
N PRO A 58 -10.49 7.00 -5.61
CA PRO A 58 -10.41 5.97 -6.66
C PRO A 58 -10.75 4.57 -6.15
N LEU A 59 -10.24 4.18 -4.97
CA LEU A 59 -10.48 2.86 -4.40
C LEU A 59 -11.95 2.65 -4.02
N LEU A 60 -12.59 3.65 -3.38
CA LEU A 60 -14.02 3.58 -3.06
C LEU A 60 -14.90 3.49 -4.31
N ARG A 61 -14.52 4.15 -5.40
CA ARG A 61 -15.31 4.17 -6.63
C ARG A 61 -15.32 2.83 -7.36
N VAL A 62 -14.20 2.12 -7.37
CA VAL A 62 -14.11 0.81 -8.04
C VAL A 62 -14.58 -0.34 -7.16
N THR A 63 -14.71 -0.11 -5.86
CA THR A 63 -15.09 -1.15 -4.91
C THR A 63 -16.61 -1.26 -4.84
N PRO A 64 -17.20 -2.44 -5.12
CA PRO A 64 -18.64 -2.67 -4.98
C PRO A 64 -19.17 -2.37 -3.57
N GLU A 65 -20.41 -1.90 -3.47
CA GLU A 65 -21.02 -1.46 -2.20
C GLU A 65 -21.00 -2.55 -1.12
N ASN A 66 -21.24 -3.81 -1.49
CA ASN A 66 -21.26 -4.94 -0.56
C ASN A 66 -19.90 -5.25 0.09
N ILE A 67 -18.80 -4.76 -0.49
CA ILE A 67 -17.44 -4.93 0.05
C ILE A 67 -16.71 -3.60 0.27
N GLN A 68 -17.42 -2.47 0.20
CA GLN A 68 -16.84 -1.13 0.30
C GLN A 68 -16.16 -0.87 1.65
N TYR A 69 -16.58 -1.58 2.70
CA TYR A 69 -15.91 -1.58 4.00
C TYR A 69 -14.43 -2.00 3.91
N LEU A 70 -14.05 -2.84 2.95
CA LEU A 70 -12.65 -3.22 2.73
C LEU A 70 -11.81 -2.02 2.27
N ALA A 71 -12.34 -1.20 1.35
CA ALA A 71 -11.66 0.02 0.92
C ALA A 71 -11.47 1.00 2.07
N PHE A 72 -12.46 1.14 2.96
CA PHE A 72 -12.32 1.91 4.20
C PHE A 72 -11.27 1.34 5.15
N LEU A 73 -11.24 0.01 5.34
CA LEU A 73 -10.24 -0.64 6.18
C LEU A 73 -8.82 -0.47 5.62
N ILE A 74 -8.63 -0.57 4.30
CA ILE A 74 -7.34 -0.36 3.63
C ILE A 74 -6.88 1.07 3.88
N CYS A 75 -7.66 2.07 3.44
CA CYS A 75 -7.27 3.48 3.58
C CYS A 75 -7.13 3.91 5.03
N GLY A 76 -8.05 3.50 5.91
CA GLY A 76 -8.00 3.79 7.33
C GLY A 76 -6.75 3.19 7.99
N SER A 77 -6.43 1.93 7.70
CA SER A 77 -5.23 1.28 8.24
C SER A 77 -3.96 1.97 7.78
N ILE A 78 -3.90 2.45 6.53
CA ILE A 78 -2.75 3.23 6.05
C ILE A 78 -2.59 4.54 6.84
N VAL A 79 -3.69 5.23 7.17
CA VAL A 79 -3.66 6.43 8.02
C VAL A 79 -3.13 6.09 9.43
N PHE A 80 -3.54 4.97 10.02
CA PHE A 80 -3.00 4.52 11.31
C PHE A 80 -1.51 4.16 11.22
N VAL A 81 -1.06 3.53 10.13
CA VAL A 81 0.37 3.27 9.86
C VAL A 81 1.15 4.58 9.78
N ALA A 82 0.62 5.59 9.10
CA ALA A 82 1.21 6.92 9.01
C ALA A 82 1.17 7.68 10.35
N ALA A 83 0.15 7.49 11.19
CA ALA A 83 0.04 8.11 12.50
C ALA A 83 0.92 7.42 13.56
N SER A 84 1.33 6.17 13.32
CA SER A 84 2.21 5.39 14.20
C SER A 84 3.55 5.03 13.54
N PRO A 85 4.32 6.00 13.01
CA PRO A 85 5.52 5.70 12.23
C PRO A 85 6.68 5.21 13.11
N ALA A 86 6.70 5.59 14.40
CA ALA A 86 7.69 5.19 15.38
C ALA A 86 7.42 3.78 15.98
N PHE A 87 7.27 2.77 15.12
CA PHE A 87 6.82 1.42 15.53
C PHE A 87 7.79 0.61 16.41
N LYS A 88 9.02 1.09 16.66
CA LYS A 88 9.94 0.49 17.64
C LYS A 88 9.60 0.86 19.09
N ASP A 89 8.78 1.89 19.31
CA ASP A 89 8.29 2.21 20.65
C ASP A 89 7.18 1.23 21.04
N GLU A 90 7.11 0.79 22.29
CA GLU A 90 6.26 -0.37 22.65
C GLU A 90 4.77 -0.16 22.36
N LEU A 91 4.20 0.99 22.76
CA LEU A 91 2.79 1.31 22.54
C LEU A 91 2.51 1.60 21.06
N VAL A 92 3.36 2.41 20.42
CA VAL A 92 3.22 2.80 19.01
C VAL A 92 3.39 1.58 18.10
N GLY A 93 4.31 0.68 18.44
CA GLY A 93 4.57 -0.56 17.74
C GLY A 93 3.39 -1.54 17.75
N LYS A 94 2.66 -1.64 18.87
CA LYS A 94 1.43 -2.44 18.93
C LYS A 94 0.36 -1.88 17.99
N VAL A 95 0.17 -0.57 17.98
CA VAL A 95 -0.79 0.11 17.08
C VAL A 95 -0.37 -0.06 15.63
N HIS A 96 0.90 0.18 15.31
CA HIS A 96 1.45 0.04 13.96
C HIS A 96 1.29 -1.39 13.44
N THR A 97 1.66 -2.38 14.26
CA THR A 97 1.56 -3.80 13.88
C THR A 97 0.11 -4.20 13.63
N GLY A 98 -0.81 -3.77 14.51
CA GLY A 98 -2.25 -4.00 14.30
C GLY A 98 -2.74 -3.38 13.00
N ALA A 99 -2.36 -2.13 12.71
CA ALA A 99 -2.74 -1.44 11.49
C ALA A 99 -2.17 -2.12 10.23
N VAL A 100 -0.90 -2.54 10.23
CA VAL A 100 -0.28 -3.26 9.10
C VAL A 100 -0.96 -4.61 8.87
N VAL A 101 -1.32 -5.34 9.93
CA VAL A 101 -2.02 -6.63 9.80
C VAL A 101 -3.42 -6.44 9.21
N ILE A 102 -4.20 -5.47 9.71
CA ILE A 102 -5.53 -5.17 9.17
C ILE A 102 -5.42 -4.69 7.72
N LEU A 103 -4.43 -3.85 7.41
CA LEU A 103 -4.13 -3.41 6.05
C LEU A 103 -3.86 -4.59 5.12
N GLY A 104 -2.94 -5.48 5.50
CA GLY A 104 -2.58 -6.64 4.69
C GLY A 104 -3.75 -7.58 4.44
N LEU A 105 -4.52 -7.90 5.49
CA LEU A 105 -5.69 -8.80 5.37
C LEU A 105 -6.82 -8.18 4.55
N SER A 106 -7.14 -6.91 4.78
CA SER A 106 -8.19 -6.21 4.02
C SER A 106 -7.80 -6.02 2.56
N ALA A 107 -6.55 -5.66 2.28
CA ALA A 107 -6.02 -5.56 0.91
C ALA A 107 -6.06 -6.90 0.18
N LEU A 108 -5.56 -7.98 0.80
CA LEU A 108 -5.58 -9.31 0.20
C LEU A 108 -7.00 -9.79 -0.08
N THR A 109 -7.91 -9.61 0.87
CA THR A 109 -9.32 -9.97 0.69
C THR A 109 -9.94 -9.18 -0.46
N TRP A 110 -9.66 -7.88 -0.54
CA TRP A 110 -10.13 -7.03 -1.63
C TRP A 110 -9.58 -7.49 -2.99
N ILE A 111 -8.28 -7.79 -3.09
CA ILE A 111 -7.66 -8.29 -4.33
C ILE A 111 -8.29 -9.62 -4.77
N ILE A 112 -8.45 -10.57 -3.85
CA ILE A 112 -9.04 -11.89 -4.15
C ILE A 112 -10.46 -11.74 -4.67
N ILE A 113 -11.27 -10.83 -4.10
CA ILE A 113 -12.64 -10.61 -4.58
C ILE A 113 -12.64 -9.83 -5.90
N ALA A 114 -11.72 -8.88 -6.09
CA ALA A 114 -11.65 -8.02 -7.27
C ALA A 114 -11.16 -8.76 -8.54
N SER A 115 -10.12 -9.60 -8.41
CA SER A 115 -9.46 -10.24 -9.57
C SER A 115 -9.13 -11.71 -9.38
N GLY A 116 -9.48 -12.30 -8.23
CA GLY A 116 -9.27 -13.72 -7.93
C GLY A 116 -7.88 -14.02 -7.39
N ILE A 117 -6.83 -13.78 -8.18
CA ILE A 117 -5.47 -14.26 -7.88
C ILE A 117 -4.50 -13.08 -7.67
N PRO A 118 -3.91 -12.91 -6.47
CA PRO A 118 -2.93 -11.86 -6.16
C PRO A 118 -1.54 -12.23 -6.68
N TYR A 119 -1.33 -12.13 -7.99
CA TYR A 119 -0.09 -12.58 -8.66
C TYR A 119 1.17 -11.87 -8.13
N ALA A 120 1.15 -10.55 -7.94
CA ALA A 120 2.34 -9.81 -7.48
C ALA A 120 2.66 -10.13 -6.01
N THR A 121 1.64 -10.37 -5.19
CA THR A 121 1.84 -10.79 -3.79
C THR A 121 2.43 -12.19 -3.72
N ILE A 122 1.95 -13.14 -4.54
CA ILE A 122 2.52 -14.49 -4.61
C ILE A 122 4.00 -14.40 -5.03
N LEU A 123 4.32 -13.61 -6.06
CA LEU A 123 5.69 -13.39 -6.48
C LEU A 123 6.54 -12.74 -5.37
N GLY A 124 6.01 -11.74 -4.67
CA GLY A 124 6.66 -11.10 -3.53
C GLY A 124 6.95 -12.08 -2.39
N VAL A 125 6.03 -13.00 -2.10
CA VAL A 125 6.24 -14.08 -1.12
C VAL A 125 7.34 -15.04 -1.58
N ILE A 126 7.33 -15.47 -2.84
CA ILE A 126 8.37 -16.37 -3.39
C ILE A 126 9.75 -15.70 -3.28
N ILE A 127 9.88 -14.46 -3.75
CA ILE A 127 11.12 -13.68 -3.67
C ILE A 127 11.54 -13.50 -2.21
N GLY A 128 10.59 -13.17 -1.33
CA GLY A 128 10.85 -12.99 0.10
C GLY A 128 11.37 -14.25 0.77
N VAL A 129 10.81 -15.43 0.43
CA VAL A 129 11.24 -16.73 0.97
C VAL A 129 12.67 -17.07 0.53
N VAL A 130 13.01 -16.76 -0.73
CA VAL A 130 14.37 -16.91 -1.27
C VAL A 130 15.32 -15.92 -0.59
N LEU A 131 14.90 -14.66 -0.43
CA LEU A 131 15.70 -13.56 0.12
C LEU A 131 15.40 -13.32 1.61
N ARG A 132 15.40 -14.38 2.43
CA ARG A 132 14.94 -14.42 3.85
C ARG A 132 15.18 -13.17 4.72
N ARG A 133 16.26 -12.41 4.49
CA ARG A 133 16.58 -11.16 5.20
C ARG A 133 15.63 -9.99 4.92
N LYS A 134 14.87 -10.02 3.82
CA LYS A 134 14.04 -8.91 3.33
C LYS A 134 12.61 -9.37 3.00
N PHE A 135 12.17 -10.46 3.62
CA PHE A 135 10.87 -11.08 3.37
C PHE A 135 9.70 -10.08 3.47
N VAL A 136 9.65 -9.32 4.57
CA VAL A 136 8.54 -8.40 4.84
C VAL A 136 8.44 -7.31 3.77
N PHE A 137 9.58 -6.71 3.38
CA PHE A 137 9.62 -5.73 2.29
C PHE A 137 9.03 -6.28 0.99
N TRP A 138 9.42 -7.49 0.57
CA TRP A 138 8.91 -8.08 -0.67
C TRP A 138 7.43 -8.44 -0.60
N LEU A 139 6.94 -8.85 0.57
CA LEU A 139 5.51 -9.06 0.82
C LEU A 139 4.74 -7.74 0.72
N GLU A 140 5.19 -6.69 1.41
CA GLU A 140 4.55 -5.36 1.39
C GLU A 140 4.57 -4.76 -0.02
N ALA A 141 5.69 -4.87 -0.73
CA ALA A 141 5.81 -4.42 -2.11
C ALA A 141 4.89 -5.20 -3.06
N GLY A 142 4.78 -6.53 -2.89
CA GLY A 142 3.88 -7.37 -3.67
C GLY A 142 2.41 -6.98 -3.50
N ILE A 143 1.97 -6.80 -2.25
CA ILE A 143 0.61 -6.34 -1.94
C ILE A 143 0.37 -4.94 -2.53
N LEU A 144 1.32 -4.02 -2.36
CA LEU A 144 1.20 -2.66 -2.88
C LEU A 144 1.05 -2.65 -4.41
N VAL A 145 1.88 -3.42 -5.12
CA VAL A 145 1.80 -3.56 -6.57
C VAL A 145 0.45 -4.15 -6.98
N ASP A 146 -0.01 -5.22 -6.33
CA ASP A 146 -1.31 -5.81 -6.64
C ASP A 146 -2.46 -4.81 -6.44
N ILE A 147 -2.48 -4.04 -5.34
CA ILE A 147 -3.51 -3.02 -5.11
C ILE A 147 -3.57 -2.05 -6.30
N TYR A 148 -2.43 -1.49 -6.71
CA TYR A 148 -2.41 -0.49 -7.78
C TYR A 148 -2.72 -1.09 -9.16
N VAL A 149 -2.22 -2.28 -9.47
CA VAL A 149 -2.54 -2.97 -10.73
C VAL A 149 -4.03 -3.22 -10.83
N ASN A 150 -4.64 -3.78 -9.78
CA ASN A 150 -6.08 -4.03 -9.74
C ASN A 150 -6.89 -2.72 -9.78
N LEU A 151 -6.45 -1.71 -9.06
CA LEU A 151 -7.08 -0.38 -9.09
C LEU A 151 -7.07 0.20 -10.51
N PHE A 152 -5.96 0.15 -11.24
CA PHE A 152 -5.88 0.64 -12.61
C PHE A 152 -6.72 -0.17 -13.59
N VAL A 153 -6.72 -1.50 -13.47
CA VAL A 153 -7.56 -2.37 -14.30
C VAL A 153 -9.04 -2.05 -14.09
N LEU A 154 -9.49 -1.98 -12.84
CA LEU A 154 -10.88 -1.67 -12.53
C LEU A 154 -11.29 -0.25 -12.92
N LEU A 155 -10.41 0.73 -12.73
CA LEU A 155 -10.66 2.11 -13.19
C LEU A 155 -10.77 2.18 -14.72
N HIS A 156 -9.94 1.43 -15.44
CA HIS A 156 -10.02 1.34 -16.90
C HIS A 156 -11.35 0.71 -17.35
N ILE A 157 -11.74 -0.42 -16.74
CA ILE A 157 -13.01 -1.10 -17.03
C ILE A 157 -14.20 -0.16 -16.75
N CYS A 158 -14.21 0.49 -15.58
CA CYS A 158 -15.27 1.42 -15.20
C CYS A 158 -15.34 2.63 -16.15
N SER A 159 -14.20 3.15 -16.58
CA SER A 159 -14.15 4.23 -17.57
C SER A 159 -14.63 3.79 -18.96
N SER A 160 -14.42 2.53 -19.34
CA SER A 160 -14.89 1.98 -20.62
C SER A 160 -16.37 1.59 -20.63
N SER A 161 -16.93 1.27 -19.47
CA SER A 161 -18.34 0.87 -19.32
C SER A 161 -19.30 2.05 -19.18
N GLY A 162 -18.76 3.25 -18.94
CA GLY A 162 -19.51 4.51 -18.82
C GLY A 162 -19.52 5.36 -20.10
N ALA A 163 -19.19 4.77 -21.25
CA ALA A 163 -19.24 5.38 -22.58
C ALA A 163 -20.38 4.80 -23.41
#